data_AF-A0A9D8TJI5-F1
#
_entry.id   AF-A0A9D8TJI5-F1
#
_cell.length_a   1.000
_cell.length_b   1.000
_cell.length_c   1.000
_cell.angle_alpha   90.00
_cell.angle_beta   90.00
_cell.angle_gamma   90.00
#
_symmetry.space_group_name_H-M   'P 1'
#
loop_
_entity.id
_entity.type
_entity.pdbx_description
1 polymer ?
#
loop_
_entity_poly.entity_id
_entity_poly.type
_entity_poly.pdbx_seq_one_letter_code
_entity_poly.pdbx_strand_id
1 'polypeptide(L)' 'MTHEEIDYKLAAEQLRAGQSLIGKGGALASMLERILNAVLEGEMDAHLSVESRESGNRRNA' A
#
# COMPACT_ATOMS: atom_id res chain seq x y z
N MET A 1 14.76 6.17 -2.67
CA MET A 1 13.63 5.50 -2.00
C MET A 1 14.21 4.59 -0.94
N THR A 2 13.95 4.88 0.33
CA THR A 2 14.43 4.08 1.45
C THR A 2 13.73 2.72 1.43
N HIS A 3 14.50 1.63 1.30
CA HIS A 3 13.98 0.30 1.59
C HIS A 3 13.82 0.23 3.11
N GLU A 4 12.60 0.49 3.60
CA GLU A 4 12.27 0.16 4.98
C GLU A 4 12.21 -1.37 5.07
N GLU A 5 13.28 -1.95 5.62
CA GLU A 5 13.35 -3.35 5.99
C GLU A 5 12.40 -3.64 7.16
N ILE A 6 11.80 -4.83 7.13
CA ILE A 6 10.99 -5.31 8.23
C ILE A 6 11.90 -5.59 9.42
N ASP A 7 11.58 -5.05 10.59
CA ASP A 7 12.27 -5.43 11.83
C ASP A 7 11.81 -6.82 12.29
N TYR A 8 12.56 -7.83 11.86
CA TYR A 8 12.29 -9.23 12.19
C TYR A 8 12.44 -9.54 13.68
N LYS A 9 13.23 -8.76 14.43
CA LYS A 9 13.36 -8.96 15.89
C LYS A 9 12.09 -8.51 16.59
N LEU A 10 11.61 -7.32 16.25
CA LEU A 10 10.35 -6.80 16.78
C LEU A 10 9.16 -7.70 16.39
N ALA A 11 9.12 -8.19 15.14
CA ALA A 11 8.08 -9.11 14.70
C ALA A 11 8.08 -10.42 15.52
N ALA A 12 9.27 -10.99 15.78
CA ALA A 12 9.38 -12.20 16.58
C ALA A 12 9.00 -11.97 18.05
N GLU A 13 9.32 -10.80 18.62
CA GLU A 13 8.91 -10.40 19.97
C GLU A 13 7.39 -10.24 20.08
N GLN A 14 6.78 -9.48 19.18
CA GLN A 14 5.33 -9.28 19.14
C GLN A 14 4.58 -10.60 18.96
N LEU A 15 5.08 -11.48 18.08
CA LEU A 15 4.50 -12.80 17.86
C LEU A 15 4.54 -13.65 19.14
N ARG A 16 5.68 -13.69 19.84
CA ARG A 16 5.81 -14.42 21.12
C ARG A 16 4.94 -13.82 22.24
N ALA A 17 4.79 -12.50 22.25
CA ALA A 17 4.00 -11.79 23.25
C ALA A 17 2.49 -11.79 22.96
N GLY A 18 2.06 -12.32 21.80
CA GLY A 18 0.66 -12.24 21.35
C GLY A 18 0.20 -10.81 21.02
N GLN A 19 1.14 -9.89 20.78
CA GLN A 19 0.85 -8.52 20.39
C GLN A 19 0.50 -8.45 18.90
N SER A 20 -0.27 -7.43 18.53
CA SER A 20 -0.66 -7.24 17.13
C SER A 20 0.55 -6.93 16.26
N LEU A 21 0.79 -7.74 15.24
CA LEU A 21 1.83 -7.52 14.23
C LEU A 21 1.44 -6.45 13.20
N ILE A 22 0.14 -6.11 13.14
CA ILE A 22 -0.48 -5.20 12.18
C ILE A 22 -1.11 -4.03 12.96
N GLY A 23 -1.22 -2.87 12.32
CA GLY A 23 -1.78 -1.67 12.93
C GLY A 23 -0.71 -0.81 13.62
N LYS A 24 -1.13 0.16 14.44
CA LYS A 24 -0.21 1.16 15.00
C LYS A 24 0.88 0.50 15.86
N GLY A 25 2.14 0.60 15.43
CA GLY A 25 3.29 0.03 16.12
C GLY A 25 3.52 -1.47 15.86
N GLY A 26 2.76 -2.09 14.96
CA GLY A 26 3.00 -3.46 14.51
C GLY A 26 4.22 -3.55 13.61
N ALA A 27 5.04 -4.58 13.78
CA ALA A 27 6.26 -4.79 12.99
C ALA A 27 6.00 -4.96 11.49
N LEU A 28 4.78 -5.33 11.09
CA LEU A 28 4.37 -5.53 9.69
C LEU A 28 3.52 -4.35 9.15
N ALA A 29 3.34 -3.28 9.93
CA ALA A 29 2.48 -2.16 9.54
C ALA A 29 2.96 -1.46 8.26
N SER A 30 4.26 -1.17 8.17
CA SER A 30 4.87 -0.54 6.99
C SER A 30 4.77 -1.42 5.75
N MET A 31 4.89 -2.74 5.89
CA MET A 31 4.70 -3.68 4.78
C MET A 31 3.27 -3.62 4.25
N LEU A 32 2.27 -3.64 5.14
CA LEU A 32 0.87 -3.55 4.73
C LEU A 32 0.56 -2.20 4.06
N GLU A 33 1.08 -1.10 4.61
CA GLU A 33 0.95 0.23 4.03
C GLU A 33 1.52 0.28 2.61
N ARG A 34 2.69 -0.31 2.37
CA ARG A 34 3.28 -0.40 1.03
C ARG A 34 2.42 -1.18 0.04
N ILE A 35 1.83 -2.29 0.47
CA ILE A 35 0.93 -3.08 -0.37
C ILE A 35 -0.31 -2.24 -0.74
N LEU A 36 -0.92 -1.57 0.24
CA LEU A 36 -2.09 -0.74 0.00
C LEU A 36 -1.78 0.44 -0.93
N ASN A 37 -0.64 1.10 -0.75
CA ASN A 37 -0.21 2.18 -1.63
C ASN A 37 0.07 1.69 -3.05
N ALA A 38 0.70 0.52 -3.22
CA ALA A 38 0.93 -0.05 -4.55
C ALA A 38 -0.38 -0.44 -5.25
N VAL A 39 -1.35 -0.97 -4.51
CA VAL A 39 -2.69 -1.25 -5.05
C VAL A 39 -3.39 0.05 -5.46
N LEU A 40 -3.33 1.08 -4.63
CA LEU A 40 -3.94 2.39 -4.93
C LEU A 40 -3.28 3.05 -6.15
N GLU A 41 -1.95 2.98 -6.25
CA GLU A 41 -1.22 3.50 -7.41
C GLU A 41 -1.59 2.74 -8.69
N GLY A 42 -1.68 1.41 -8.62
CA GLY A 42 -2.15 0.59 -9.74
C GLY A 42 -3.61 0.87 -10.13
N GLU A 43 -4.49 1.12 -9.16
CA GLU A 43 -5.87 1.53 -9.41
C GLU A 43 -5.93 2.90 -10.12
N MET A 44 -5.15 3.87 -9.66
CA MET A 44 -5.04 5.18 -10.31
C MET A 44 -4.52 5.06 -11.74
N ASP A 45 -3.49 4.25 -11.99
CA ASP A 45 -2.93 4.06 -13.34
C ASP A 45 -3.94 3.40 -14.28
N ALA A 46 -4.68 2.39 -13.81
CA ALA A 46 -5.72 1.72 -14.59
C ALA A 46 -6.87 2.68 -14.97
N HIS A 47 -7.35 3.50 -14.03
CA HIS A 47 -8.51 4.38 -14.22
C HIS A 47 -8.18 5.76 -14.80
N LEU A 48 -6.94 6.26 -14.66
CA LEU A 48 -6.48 7.52 -15.28
C LEU A 48 -5.77 7.28 -16.61
N SER A 49 -5.71 6.03 -17.07
CA SER A 49 -5.18 5.65 -18.37
C SER A 49 -5.85 6.42 -19.51
N VAL A 50 -5.08 6.68 -20.56
CA VAL A 50 -5.48 7.49 -21.71
C VAL A 50 -6.75 6.94 -22.38
N GLU A 51 -6.94 5.62 -22.38
CA GLU A 51 -8.17 4.95 -22.87
C GLU A 51 -9.45 5.35 -22.12
N SER A 52 -9.38 5.53 -20.79
CA SER A 52 -10.51 6.00 -19.99
C SER A 52 -10.85 7.48 -20.28
N ARG A 53 -9.85 8.28 -20.70
CA ARG A 53 -10.05 9.69 -21.09
C ARG A 53 -10.63 9.82 -22.49
N GLU A 54 -10.19 8.99 -23.45
CA GLU A 54 -10.71 8.98 -24.81
C GLU A 54 -12.16 8.50 -24.89
N SER A 55 -12.61 7.67 -23.94
CA SER A 55 -13.97 7.14 -23.86
C SER A 55 -14.99 8.05 -23.15
N GLY A 56 -14.61 9.18 -22.55
CA GLY A 56 -15.57 10.03 -21.82
C GLY A 56 -15.18 11.47 -21.49
N ASN A 57 -15.50 12.42 -22.39
CA ASN A 57 -16.45 13.54 -22.16
C ASN A 57 -16.52 14.41 -23.43
N ARG A 58 -17.49 14.17 -24.32
CA ARG A 58 -17.70 14.94 -25.56
C ARG A 58 -18.19 16.39 -25.35
N ARG A 59 -18.41 16.85 -24.10
CA ARG A 59 -18.92 18.19 -23.79
C ARG A 59 -17.84 19.27 -23.60
N ASN A 60 -16.57 18.90 -23.50
CA ASN A 60 -15.46 19.84 -23.38
C ASN A 60 -14.43 19.64 -24.51
N ALA A 61 -14.91 19.56 -25.75
CA ALA A 61 -14.07 19.72 -26.93
C ALA A 61 -13.94 21.22 -27.27
#